data_AF-A0A419WX68-F1
#
_entry.id   AF-A0A419WX68-F1
#
_cell.length_a   1.000
_cell.length_b   1.000
_cell.length_c   1.000
_cell.angle_alpha   90.00
_cell.angle_beta   90.00
_cell.angle_gamma   90.00
#
_symmetry.space_group_name_H-M   'P 1'
#
loop_
_entity.id
_entity.type
_entity.pdbx_description
1 polymer ?
#
loop_
_entity_poly.entity_id
_entity_poly.type
_entity_poly.pdbx_seq_one_letter_code
_entity_poly.pdbx_strand_id
1 'polypeptide(L)'
;MDNLSKVSRMITSKRFVYLIHISLLLFLLKRLFTYLLLLLFSFQTFEIAFVVLNFKINQDFFAEICENKDKPEMKCNGKCHLKKQIKKQEEQKSKKEKINIEKEIQNCILITSKILPQPKTKVIDASSLYKFNHKPRNCISDVFHPPRV
;
A
#
# COMPACT_ATOMS: atom_id res chain seq x y z
N MET A 1 20.70 -61.99 24.40
CA MET A 1 20.52 -60.54 24.58
C MET A 1 20.86 -59.71 23.34
N ASP A 2 21.58 -60.26 22.34
CA ASP A 2 22.06 -59.49 21.17
C ASP A 2 21.00 -59.06 20.14
N ASN A 3 19.87 -59.77 20.04
CA ASN A 3 18.82 -59.42 19.07
C ASN A 3 18.06 -58.13 19.45
N LEU A 4 17.85 -57.87 20.74
CA LEU A 4 17.20 -56.64 21.21
C LEU A 4 18.08 -55.41 21.00
N SER A 5 19.41 -55.53 21.18
CA SER A 5 20.35 -54.42 20.97
C SER A 5 20.52 -54.06 19.49
N LYS A 6 20.42 -55.05 18.57
CA LYS A 6 20.41 -54.82 17.12
C LYS A 6 19.13 -54.15 16.65
N VAL A 7 17.97 -54.62 17.12
CA VAL A 7 16.66 -54.04 16.76
C VAL A 7 16.55 -52.58 17.24
N SER A 8 16.99 -52.28 18.47
CA SER A 8 17.01 -50.91 19.01
C SER A 8 17.90 -49.96 18.20
N ARG A 9 19.12 -50.39 17.82
CA ARG A 9 20.02 -49.61 16.96
C ARG A 9 19.42 -49.35 15.58
N MET A 10 18.75 -50.34 14.98
CA MET A 10 18.12 -50.19 13.67
C MET A 10 16.93 -49.22 13.70
N ILE A 11 16.08 -49.28 14.74
CA ILE A 11 14.95 -48.36 14.93
C ILE A 11 15.46 -46.92 15.15
N THR A 12 16.51 -46.76 15.95
CA THR A 12 17.11 -45.44 16.23
C THR A 12 17.72 -44.83 14.98
N SER A 13 18.40 -45.61 14.15
CA SER A 13 18.95 -45.17 12.85
C SER A 13 17.85 -44.75 11.86
N LYS A 14 16.79 -45.55 11.70
CA LYS A 14 15.66 -45.18 10.82
C LYS A 14 14.94 -43.92 11.31
N ARG A 15 14.76 -43.77 12.63
CA ARG A 15 14.15 -42.58 13.24
C ARG A 15 15.03 -41.34 13.04
N PHE A 16 16.35 -41.46 13.13
CA PHE A 16 17.28 -40.36 12.86
C PHE A 16 17.23 -39.90 11.40
N VAL A 17 17.25 -40.84 10.44
CA VAL A 17 17.12 -40.52 9.01
C VAL A 17 15.76 -39.87 8.71
N TYR A 18 14.68 -40.36 9.31
CA TYR A 18 13.35 -39.77 9.17
C TYR A 18 13.28 -38.34 9.73
N LEU A 19 13.89 -38.07 10.88
CA LEU A 19 13.96 -36.73 11.46
C LEU A 19 14.78 -35.76 10.59
N ILE A 20 15.88 -36.22 9.98
CA ILE A 20 16.66 -35.41 9.02
C ILE A 20 15.82 -35.10 7.77
N HIS A 21 15.13 -36.09 7.21
CA HIS A 21 14.25 -35.89 6.05
C HIS A 21 13.11 -34.92 6.35
N ILE A 22 12.45 -35.05 7.50
CA ILE A 22 11.42 -34.09 7.93
C ILE A 22 12.04 -32.69 8.08
N SER A 23 13.19 -32.56 8.74
CA SER A 23 13.85 -31.27 8.93
C SER A 23 14.19 -30.62 7.58
N LEU A 24 14.73 -31.39 6.64
CA LEU A 24 15.05 -30.94 5.29
C LEU A 24 13.79 -30.55 4.50
N LEU A 25 12.72 -31.35 4.59
CA LEU A 25 11.44 -31.04 3.94
C LEU A 25 10.83 -29.76 4.51
N LEU A 26 10.81 -29.60 5.83
CA LEU A 26 10.34 -28.39 6.50
C LEU A 26 11.17 -27.16 6.11
N PHE A 27 12.48 -27.31 5.94
CA PHE A 27 13.35 -26.24 5.46
C PHE A 27 13.00 -25.82 4.03
N LEU A 28 12.78 -26.78 3.12
CA LEU A 28 12.39 -26.49 1.74
C LEU A 28 11.00 -25.84 1.66
N LEU A 29 10.02 -26.33 2.42
CA LEU A 29 8.67 -25.76 2.47
C LEU A 29 8.68 -24.33 3.03
N LYS A 30 9.46 -24.07 4.09
CA LYS A 30 9.64 -22.71 4.62
C LYS A 30 10.23 -21.77 3.56
N ARG A 31 11.25 -22.23 2.83
CA ARG A 31 11.89 -21.43 1.78
C ARG A 31 10.94 -21.12 0.63
N LEU A 32 10.16 -22.11 0.19
CA LEU A 32 9.10 -21.92 -0.82
C LEU A 32 8.03 -20.95 -0.34
N PHE A 33 7.58 -21.08 0.91
CA PHE A 33 6.62 -20.17 1.51
C PHE A 33 7.16 -18.72 1.55
N THR A 34 8.42 -18.53 1.93
CA THR A 34 9.06 -17.21 1.90
C THR A 34 9.09 -16.61 0.49
N TYR A 35 9.49 -17.39 -0.52
CA TYR A 35 9.49 -16.91 -1.91
C TYR A 35 8.08 -16.59 -2.42
N LEU A 36 7.08 -17.40 -2.06
CA LEU A 36 5.69 -17.15 -2.40
C LEU A 36 5.19 -15.85 -1.78
N LEU A 37 5.47 -15.61 -0.49
CA LEU A 37 5.07 -14.40 0.21
C LEU A 37 5.72 -13.15 -0.40
N LEU A 38 7.00 -13.24 -0.75
CA LEU A 38 7.72 -12.16 -1.41
C LEU A 38 7.11 -11.84 -2.78
N LEU A 39 6.80 -12.87 -3.57
CA LEU A 39 6.17 -12.71 -4.88
C LEU A 39 4.79 -12.06 -4.79
N LEU A 40 3.95 -12.51 -3.85
CA LEU A 40 2.62 -11.94 -3.62
C LEU A 40 2.69 -10.48 -3.21
N PHE A 41 3.64 -10.12 -2.34
CA PHE A 41 3.86 -8.74 -1.94
C PHE A 41 4.31 -7.87 -3.11
N SER A 42 5.26 -8.35 -3.91
CA SER A 42 5.72 -7.64 -5.11
C SER A 42 4.62 -7.48 -6.16
N PHE A 43 3.68 -8.43 -6.26
CA PHE A 43 2.59 -8.36 -7.23
C PHE A 43 1.71 -7.10 -7.09
N GLN A 44 1.59 -6.57 -5.87
CA GLN A 44 0.79 -5.37 -5.58
C GLN A 44 1.23 -4.13 -6.39
N THR A 45 2.47 -4.06 -6.83
CA THR A 45 2.99 -2.91 -7.60
C THR A 45 2.59 -2.94 -9.08
N PHE A 46 2.15 -4.08 -9.62
CA PHE A 46 1.98 -4.27 -11.07
C PHE A 46 0.60 -3.91 -11.64
N GLU A 47 -0.29 -3.26 -10.88
CA GLU A 47 -1.64 -2.92 -11.36
C GLU A 47 -1.65 -2.10 -12.67
N ILE A 48 -0.83 -1.05 -12.75
CA ILE A 48 -0.74 -0.19 -13.95
C ILE A 48 -0.09 -0.95 -15.10
N ALA A 49 0.90 -1.79 -14.81
CA ALA A 49 1.56 -2.63 -15.81
C ALA A 49 0.57 -3.60 -16.47
N PHE A 50 -0.35 -4.19 -15.69
CA PHE A 50 -1.39 -5.05 -16.21
C PHE A 50 -2.38 -4.30 -17.14
N VAL A 51 -2.76 -3.07 -16.78
CA VAL A 51 -3.61 -2.21 -17.62
C VAL A 51 -2.93 -1.92 -18.97
N VAL A 52 -1.64 -1.55 -18.95
CA VAL A 52 -0.87 -1.28 -20.18
C VAL A 52 -0.70 -2.54 -21.02
N LEU A 53 -0.47 -3.69 -20.39
CA LEU A 53 -0.35 -4.98 -21.07
C LEU A 53 -1.65 -5.36 -21.79
N ASN A 54 -2.79 -5.25 -21.10
CA ASN A 54 -4.10 -5.51 -21.68
C ASN A 54 -4.38 -4.57 -22.87
N PHE A 55 -4.05 -3.27 -22.74
CA PHE A 55 -4.15 -2.32 -23.84
C PHE A 55 -3.31 -2.73 -25.06
N LYS A 56 -2.09 -3.20 -24.85
CA LYS A 56 -1.22 -3.63 -25.96
C LYS A 56 -1.74 -4.89 -26.65
N ILE A 57 -2.24 -5.87 -25.90
CA ILE A 57 -2.78 -7.11 -26.46
C ILE A 57 -4.05 -6.82 -27.28
N ASN A 58 -4.91 -5.93 -26.77
CA ASN A 58 -6.20 -5.61 -27.37
C ASN A 58 -6.20 -4.24 -28.08
N GLN A 59 -5.07 -3.83 -28.66
CA GLN A 59 -4.92 -2.48 -29.18
C GLN A 59 -5.92 -2.16 -30.29
N ASP A 60 -6.24 -3.13 -31.15
CA ASP A 60 -7.18 -2.96 -32.25
C ASP A 60 -8.60 -2.69 -31.75
N PHE A 61 -9.04 -3.41 -30.71
CA PHE A 61 -10.31 -3.15 -30.05
C PHE A 61 -10.38 -1.73 -29.49
N PHE A 62 -9.32 -1.27 -28.79
CA PHE A 62 -9.29 0.09 -28.25
C PHE A 62 -9.20 1.17 -29.34
N ALA A 63 -8.60 0.87 -30.48
CA ALA A 63 -8.60 1.74 -31.65
C ALA A 63 -10.01 1.84 -32.26
N GLU A 64 -10.76 0.75 -32.30
CA GLU A 64 -12.14 0.71 -32.79
C GLU A 64 -13.10 1.53 -31.92
N ILE A 65 -12.93 1.55 -30.61
CA ILE A 65 -13.78 2.37 -29.71
C ILE A 65 -13.20 3.77 -29.43
N CYS A 66 -12.19 4.20 -30.18
CA CYS A 66 -11.53 5.50 -29.96
C CYS A 66 -12.48 6.68 -30.22
N GLU A 67 -12.53 7.64 -29.30
CA GLU A 67 -13.36 8.85 -29.44
C GLU A 67 -12.72 9.93 -30.33
N ASN A 68 -11.41 9.84 -30.61
CA ASN A 68 -10.65 10.82 -31.39
C ASN A 68 -10.45 10.35 -32.84
N LYS A 69 -11.38 9.56 -33.40
CA LYS A 69 -11.31 9.10 -34.80
C LYS A 69 -11.32 10.27 -35.79
N ASP A 70 -12.03 11.34 -35.43
CA ASP A 70 -12.19 12.54 -36.25
C ASP A 70 -10.95 13.45 -36.26
N LYS A 71 -9.90 13.08 -35.51
CA LYS A 71 -8.62 13.81 -35.40
C LYS A 71 -7.43 12.91 -35.79
N PRO A 72 -7.32 12.53 -37.08
CA PRO A 72 -6.30 11.59 -37.55
C PRO A 72 -4.87 12.09 -37.31
N GLU A 73 -4.64 13.41 -37.26
CA GLU A 73 -3.36 14.03 -36.94
C GLU A 73 -2.80 13.63 -35.57
N MET A 74 -3.67 13.26 -34.62
CA MET A 74 -3.30 12.89 -33.26
C MET A 74 -2.74 11.47 -33.15
N LYS A 75 -2.90 10.62 -34.18
CA LYS A 75 -2.48 9.20 -34.18
C LYS A 75 -2.83 8.49 -32.86
N CYS A 76 -4.08 8.67 -32.41
CA CYS A 76 -4.52 8.31 -31.07
C CYS A 76 -4.55 6.78 -30.88
N ASN A 77 -5.12 6.03 -31.83
CA ASN A 77 -5.16 4.56 -31.81
C ASN A 77 -5.60 3.98 -30.45
N GLY A 78 -6.67 4.52 -29.86
CA GLY A 78 -7.21 4.05 -28.59
C GLY A 78 -6.46 4.51 -27.32
N LYS A 79 -5.34 5.24 -27.43
CA LYS A 79 -4.56 5.74 -26.27
C LYS A 79 -5.38 6.63 -25.32
N CYS A 80 -6.46 7.25 -25.79
CA CYS A 80 -7.40 8.00 -24.96
C CYS A 80 -8.00 7.13 -23.84
N HIS A 81 -8.34 5.87 -24.13
CA HIS A 81 -8.89 4.93 -23.16
C HIS A 81 -7.86 4.51 -22.13
N LEU A 82 -6.64 4.19 -22.56
CA LEU A 82 -5.54 3.89 -21.66
C LEU A 82 -5.30 5.03 -20.66
N LYS A 83 -5.23 6.27 -21.15
CA LYS A 83 -5.05 7.46 -20.31
C LYS A 83 -6.19 7.63 -19.31
N LYS A 84 -7.44 7.39 -19.72
CA LYS A 84 -8.61 7.44 -18.81
C LYS A 84 -8.55 6.36 -17.73
N GLN A 85 -8.15 5.13 -18.09
CA GLN A 85 -8.05 4.03 -17.12
C GLN A 85 -6.95 4.28 -16.07
N ILE A 86 -5.77 4.74 -16.50
CA ILE A 86 -4.66 5.07 -15.59
C ILE A 86 -5.09 6.19 -14.62
N LYS A 87 -5.67 7.28 -15.14
CA LYS A 87 -6.15 8.39 -14.30
C LYS A 87 -7.19 7.95 -13.26
N LYS A 88 -8.16 7.11 -13.67
CA LYS A 88 -9.17 6.57 -12.74
C LYS A 88 -8.52 5.76 -11.60
N GLN A 89 -7.47 5.00 -11.88
CA GLN A 89 -6.74 4.26 -10.83
C GLN A 89 -5.98 5.20 -9.89
N GLU A 90 -5.31 6.23 -10.43
CA GLU A 90 -4.61 7.25 -9.63
C GLU A 90 -5.57 8.01 -8.71
N GLU A 91 -6.73 8.45 -9.24
CA GLU A 91 -7.77 9.12 -8.46
C GLU A 91 -8.33 8.23 -7.35
N GLN A 92 -8.56 6.95 -7.62
CA GLN A 92 -9.00 6.00 -6.60
C GLN A 92 -7.94 5.78 -5.51
N LYS A 93 -6.66 5.70 -5.88
CA LYS A 93 -5.55 5.60 -4.92
C LYS A 93 -5.49 6.84 -4.02
N SER A 94 -5.53 8.04 -4.62
CA SER A 94 -5.54 9.30 -3.88
C SER A 94 -6.75 9.42 -2.96
N LYS A 95 -7.95 9.00 -3.39
CA LYS A 95 -9.15 9.02 -2.56
C LYS A 95 -9.04 8.07 -1.35
N LYS A 96 -8.50 6.86 -1.56
CA LYS A 96 -8.25 5.90 -0.45
C LYS A 96 -7.24 6.45 0.55
N GLU A 97 -6.18 7.09 0.07
CA GLU A 97 -5.14 7.69 0.90
C GLU A 97 -5.70 8.83 1.77
N LYS A 98 -6.49 9.74 1.18
CA LYS A 98 -7.19 10.81 1.92
C LYS A 98 -8.10 10.27 3.03
N ILE A 99 -8.91 9.24 2.72
CA ILE A 99 -9.78 8.60 3.71
C ILE A 99 -8.96 7.98 4.85
N ASN A 100 -7.79 7.42 4.55
CA ASN A 100 -6.94 6.82 5.58
C ASN A 100 -6.32 7.89 6.50
N ILE A 101 -5.83 9.00 5.92
CA ILE A 101 -5.31 10.15 6.68
C ILE A 101 -6.39 10.75 7.58
N GLU A 102 -7.61 10.95 7.08
CA GLU A 102 -8.72 11.47 7.88
C GLU A 102 -9.04 10.58 9.09
N LYS A 103 -9.04 9.25 8.89
CA LYS A 103 -9.25 8.28 9.98
C LYS A 103 -8.10 8.29 10.99
N GLU A 104 -6.86 8.41 10.54
CA GLU A 104 -5.69 8.50 11.43
C GLU A 104 -5.72 9.79 12.26
N ILE A 105 -6.05 10.93 11.65
CA ILE A 105 -6.26 12.19 12.35
C ILE A 105 -7.39 12.07 13.39
N GLN A 106 -8.51 11.46 13.02
CA GLN A 106 -9.64 11.27 13.92
C GLN A 106 -9.28 10.35 15.11
N ASN A 107 -8.51 9.30 14.88
CA ASN A 107 -8.00 8.42 15.94
C ASN A 107 -7.03 9.17 16.87
N CYS A 108 -6.14 10.00 16.35
CA CYS A 108 -5.23 10.85 17.14
C CYS A 108 -5.99 11.88 18.02
N ILE A 109 -7.06 12.49 17.48
CA ILE A 109 -7.91 13.43 18.22
C ILE A 109 -8.63 12.70 19.37
N LEU A 110 -9.18 11.50 19.10
CA LEU A 110 -9.88 10.70 20.10
C LEU A 110 -8.95 10.30 21.26
N ILE A 111 -7.72 9.91 20.97
CA ILE A 111 -6.71 9.54 21.98
C ILE A 111 -6.35 10.75 22.85
N THR A 112 -6.08 11.91 22.22
CA THR A 112 -5.73 13.15 22.94
C THR A 112 -6.85 13.57 23.90
N SER A 113 -8.10 13.45 23.49
CA SER A 113 -9.27 13.82 24.31
C SER A 113 -9.48 12.94 25.55
N LYS A 114 -8.96 11.70 25.55
CA LYS A 114 -9.11 10.75 26.66
C LYS A 114 -7.95 10.81 27.66
N ILE A 115 -6.78 11.32 27.24
CA ILE A 115 -5.55 11.27 28.05
C ILE A 115 -5.28 12.58 28.79
N LEU A 116 -5.74 13.73 28.27
CA LEU A 116 -5.50 15.02 28.93
C LEU A 116 -6.71 15.42 29.81
N PRO A 117 -6.51 15.70 31.12
CA PRO A 117 -7.54 16.34 31.91
C PRO A 117 -7.83 17.72 31.31
N GLN A 118 -9.07 17.91 30.85
CA GLN A 118 -9.56 19.20 30.37
C GLN A 118 -9.30 20.25 31.47
N PRO A 119 -8.52 21.32 31.22
CA PRO A 119 -8.41 22.38 32.19
C PRO A 119 -9.80 22.99 32.37
N LYS A 120 -10.33 22.98 33.59
CA LYS A 120 -11.57 23.69 33.95
C LYS A 120 -11.30 25.19 33.86
N THR A 121 -11.33 25.77 32.67
CA THR A 121 -11.28 27.22 32.50
C THR A 121 -12.70 27.77 32.63
N LYS A 122 -12.86 28.80 33.47
CA LYS A 122 -14.10 29.59 33.52
C LYS A 122 -14.31 30.21 32.14
N VAL A 123 -15.49 30.01 31.59
CA VAL A 123 -15.93 30.67 30.35
C VAL A 123 -15.93 32.17 30.62
N ILE A 124 -14.96 32.89 30.04
CA ILE A 124 -15.00 34.34 29.94
C ILE A 124 -15.74 34.65 28.64
N ASP A 125 -16.82 35.41 28.76
CA ASP A 125 -17.71 35.82 27.67
C ASP A 125 -16.89 36.50 26.55
N ALA A 126 -16.79 35.81 25.40
CA ALA A 126 -15.96 36.20 24.27
C ALA A 126 -16.67 37.18 23.32
N SER A 127 -17.73 37.85 23.76
CA SER A 127 -18.49 38.80 22.92
C SER A 127 -17.82 40.17 22.72
N SER A 128 -16.71 40.48 23.40
CA SER A 128 -16.00 41.76 23.24
C SER A 128 -14.64 41.71 22.53
N LEU A 129 -14.14 40.53 22.15
CA LEU A 129 -12.82 40.38 21.50
C LEU A 129 -12.87 40.07 19.99
N TYR A 130 -14.05 40.02 19.38
CA TYR A 130 -14.19 39.74 17.95
C TYR A 130 -14.08 41.00 17.08
N LYS A 131 -12.88 41.59 17.07
CA LYS A 131 -12.44 42.53 16.02
C LYS A 131 -10.94 42.37 15.77
N PHE A 132 -10.55 41.19 15.31
CA PHE A 132 -9.21 40.97 14.74
C PHE A 132 -9.33 40.17 13.44
N ASN A 133 -9.22 40.88 12.32
CA ASN A 133 -9.11 40.31 10.97
C ASN A 133 -7.70 39.79 10.72
N HIS A 134 -7.26 38.74 11.43
CA HIS A 134 -6.02 38.04 11.08
C HIS A 134 -6.32 36.69 10.44
N LYS A 135 -6.05 36.63 9.13
CA LYS A 135 -5.94 35.41 8.32
C LYS A 135 -4.95 34.46 9.02
N PRO A 136 -5.29 33.18 9.26
CA PRO A 136 -4.37 32.26 9.91
C PRO A 136 -3.11 32.12 9.05
N ARG A 137 -1.97 32.53 9.61
CA ARG A 137 -0.66 32.42 8.97
C ARG A 137 -0.22 30.96 9.12
N ASN A 138 -0.11 30.25 8.01
CA ASN A 138 0.46 28.90 7.99
C ASN A 138 1.95 28.99 8.31
N CYS A 139 2.35 28.74 9.56
CA CYS A 139 3.72 28.87 10.05
C CYS A 139 4.71 27.79 9.54
N ILE A 140 4.38 27.07 8.46
CA ILE A 140 5.22 25.99 7.90
C ILE A 140 5.95 26.44 6.61
N SER A 141 5.59 27.59 6.04
CA SER A 141 6.18 28.03 4.77
C SER A 141 7.54 28.72 4.86
N ASP A 142 8.02 29.13 6.05
CA ASP A 142 9.24 29.97 6.13
C ASP A 142 10.57 29.20 6.20
N VAL A 143 10.56 27.86 6.31
CA VAL A 143 11.81 27.07 6.52
C VAL A 143 12.46 26.60 5.21
N PHE A 144 11.74 26.58 4.09
CA PHE A 144 12.26 26.09 2.80
C PHE A 144 12.22 27.15 1.70
N HIS A 145 13.08 28.16 1.80
CA HIS A 145 13.43 28.99 0.66
C HIS A 145 14.94 29.21 0.59
N PRO A 146 15.56 29.13 -0.60
CA PRO A 146 16.99 29.40 -0.74
C PRO A 146 17.28 30.86 -0.36
N PRO A 147 18.49 31.15 0.17
CA PRO A 147 18.87 32.49 0.58
C PRO A 147 18.78 33.45 -0.61
N ARG A 148 18.14 34.60 -0.39
CA ARG A 148 18.06 35.66 -1.39
C ARG A 148 19.39 36.42 -1.36
N VAL A 149 20.06 36.44 -2.51
CA VAL A 149 21.17 37.35 -2.82
C VAL A 149 20.75 38.80 -2.70
#